data_AF-A0A842NDR3-F1
#
_entry.id   AF-A0A842NDR3-F1
#
_cell.length_a   1.000
_cell.length_b   1.000
_cell.length_c   1.000
_cell.angle_alpha   90.00
_cell.angle_beta   90.00
_cell.angle_gamma   90.00
#
_symmetry.space_group_name_H-M   'P 1'
#
loop_
_entity.id
_entity.type
_entity.pdbx_description
1 polymer ?
#
loop_
_entity_poly.entity_id
_entity_poly.type
_entity_poly.pdbx_seq_one_letter_code
_entity_poly.pdbx_strand_id
1 'polypeptide(L)'
;MELDFITENAIIYVLMAWVAIFVTAKALKLEKYGVEIKAYSLVYKNKSVNDVLIRVLGRTRAAVSIFANISVIAGFIMMGFAFWFLLNNVSNFFVAQS
;
A
#
# COMPACT_ATOMS: atom_id res chain seq x y z
N MET A 1 -9.23 38.66 6.11
CA MET A 1 -7.98 38.19 6.74
C MET A 1 -8.08 36.74 7.24
N GLU A 2 -8.83 36.38 8.30
CA GLU A 2 -8.94 34.96 8.72
C GLU A 2 -9.76 34.08 7.77
N LEU A 3 -10.81 34.63 7.16
CA LEU A 3 -11.59 33.93 6.14
C LEU A 3 -10.82 33.79 4.81
N ASP A 4 -9.92 34.72 4.45
CA ASP A 4 -9.10 34.61 3.22
C ASP A 4 -8.15 33.41 3.30
N PHE A 5 -7.56 33.15 4.47
CA PHE A 5 -6.72 31.97 4.67
C PHE A 5 -7.48 30.65 4.46
N ILE A 6 -8.75 30.58 4.87
CA ILE A 6 -9.62 29.43 4.60
C ILE A 6 -9.95 29.33 3.10
N THR A 7 -10.06 30.47 2.42
CA THR A 7 -10.57 30.59 1.04
C THR A 7 -9.48 30.46 -0.04
N GLU A 8 -8.22 30.74 0.29
CA GLU A 8 -7.08 30.61 -0.64
C GLU A 8 -6.38 29.25 -0.57
N ASN A 9 -6.62 28.45 0.48
CA ASN A 9 -5.90 27.22 0.72
C ASN A 9 -6.72 25.98 0.38
N ALA A 10 -6.39 25.35 -0.75
CA ALA A 10 -7.01 24.10 -1.22
C ALA A 10 -7.01 22.98 -0.17
N ILE A 11 -5.97 22.91 0.68
CA ILE A 11 -5.87 21.92 1.77
C ILE A 11 -7.01 22.07 2.79
N ILE A 12 -7.40 23.30 3.11
CA ILE A 12 -8.44 23.57 4.12
C ILE A 12 -9.80 23.15 3.58
N TYR A 13 -10.08 23.37 2.30
CA TYR A 13 -11.29 22.87 1.65
C TYR A 13 -11.37 21.35 1.65
N VAL A 14 -10.27 20.66 1.34
CA VAL A 14 -10.23 19.19 1.38
C VAL A 14 -10.52 18.68 2.80
N LEU A 15 -9.97 19.32 3.83
CA LEU A 15 -10.24 18.97 5.22
C LEU A 15 -11.71 19.23 5.62
N MET A 16 -12.27 20.38 5.25
CA MET A 16 -13.69 20.67 5.51
C MET A 16 -14.62 19.68 4.81
N ALA A 17 -14.34 19.36 3.54
CA ALA A 17 -15.07 18.34 2.80
C ALA A 17 -14.95 16.96 3.46
N TRP A 18 -13.76 16.59 3.95
CA TRP A 18 -13.54 15.33 4.65
C TRP A 18 -14.32 15.25 5.96
N VAL A 19 -14.35 16.32 6.75
CA VAL A 19 -15.16 16.42 7.97
C VAL A 19 -16.65 16.27 7.64
N ALA A 20 -17.13 16.96 6.61
CA ALA A 20 -18.53 16.84 6.19
C ALA A 20 -18.89 15.41 5.77
N ILE A 21 -18.05 14.75 4.97
CA ILE A 21 -18.22 13.34 4.57
C ILE A 21 -18.24 12.43 5.80
N PHE A 22 -17.29 12.60 6.72
CA PHE A 22 -17.18 11.79 7.93
C PHE A 22 -18.41 11.91 8.82
N VAL A 23 -18.87 13.14 9.08
CA VAL A 23 -20.07 13.41 9.89
C VAL A 23 -21.32 12.82 9.23
N THR A 24 -21.50 13.04 7.93
CA THR A 24 -22.66 12.54 7.19
C THR A 24 -22.69 11.01 7.17
N ALA A 25 -21.53 10.38 6.94
CA ALA A 25 -21.41 8.93 6.93
C ALA A 25 -21.68 8.30 8.31
N LYS A 26 -21.24 8.96 9.40
CA LYS A 26 -21.52 8.54 10.78
C LYS A 26 -22.98 8.74 11.16
N ALA A 27 -23.60 9.85 10.73
CA ALA A 27 -25.01 10.15 10.96
C ALA A 27 -25.93 9.12 10.27
N LEU A 28 -25.62 8.78 9.02
CA LEU A 28 -26.34 7.76 8.24
C LEU A 28 -26.00 6.32 8.64
N LYS A 29 -25.08 6.11 9.59
CA LYS A 29 -24.58 4.80 10.03
C LYS A 29 -24.16 3.93 8.84
N LEU A 30 -23.42 4.50 7.88
CA LEU A 30 -22.98 3.81 6.67
C LEU A 30 -22.10 2.57 6.94
N GLU A 31 -21.53 2.48 8.16
CA GLU A 31 -20.89 1.28 8.69
C GLU A 31 -21.79 0.04 8.61
N LYS A 32 -23.11 0.19 8.82
CA LYS A 32 -24.08 -0.91 8.69
C LYS A 32 -24.27 -1.39 7.25
N TYR A 33 -23.94 -0.55 6.28
CA TYR A 33 -24.06 -0.84 4.85
C TYR A 33 -22.71 -1.27 4.23
N GLY A 34 -21.69 -1.52 5.06
CA GLY A 34 -20.37 -1.99 4.62
C GLY A 34 -19.35 -0.90 4.35
N VAL A 35 -19.64 0.38 4.63
CA VAL A 35 -18.64 1.46 4.54
C VAL A 35 -17.86 1.54 5.85
N GLU A 36 -16.62 1.08 5.85
CA GLU A 36 -15.70 1.26 6.98
C GLU A 36 -15.04 2.63 6.90
N ILE A 37 -15.25 3.45 7.94
CA ILE A 37 -14.74 4.81 8.01
C ILE A 37 -13.60 4.83 9.02
N LYS A 38 -12.39 5.12 8.53
CA LYS A 38 -11.20 5.41 9.35
C LYS A 38 -10.89 6.89 9.24
N ALA A 39 -10.15 7.43 10.21
CA ALA A 39 -9.87 8.87 10.29
C ALA A 39 -9.26 9.45 8.99
N TYR A 40 -8.53 8.63 8.22
CA TYR A 40 -7.83 9.01 6.99
C TYR A 40 -8.29 8.24 5.74
N SER A 41 -9.26 7.32 5.86
CA SER A 41 -9.69 6.51 4.72
C SER A 41 -11.13 6.06 4.83
N LEU A 42 -11.80 5.99 3.68
CA LEU A 42 -13.16 5.47 3.55
C LEU A 42 -13.09 4.24 2.64
N VAL A 43 -13.44 3.08 3.19
CA VAL A 43 -13.32 1.79 2.49
C VAL A 43 -14.69 1.14 2.41
N TYR A 44 -15.15 0.82 1.21
CA TYR A 44 -16.37 0.06 1.02
C TYR A 44 -16.08 -1.45 0.97
N LYS A 45 -16.52 -2.17 1.98
CA LYS A 45 -16.48 -3.63 2.05
C LYS A 45 -17.67 -4.22 1.32
N ASN A 46 -17.47 -4.52 0.04
CA ASN A 46 -18.44 -5.32 -0.70
C ASN A 46 -18.21 -6.81 -0.43
N LYS A 47 -19.16 -7.45 0.27
CA LYS A 47 -19.08 -8.87 0.64
C LYS A 47 -19.00 -9.77 -0.59
N SER A 48 -19.72 -9.48 -1.67
CA SER A 48 -19.70 -10.32 -2.88
C SER A 48 -18.34 -10.28 -3.58
N VAL A 49 -17.72 -9.09 -3.65
CA VAL A 49 -16.37 -8.93 -4.21
C VAL A 49 -15.35 -9.67 -3.35
N ASN A 50 -15.42 -9.52 -2.03
CA ASN A 50 -14.53 -10.23 -1.11
C ASN A 50 -14.67 -11.75 -1.22
N ASP A 51 -15.90 -12.28 -1.32
CA ASP A 51 -16.15 -13.71 -1.49
C ASP A 51 -15.60 -14.24 -2.83
N VAL A 52 -15.69 -13.46 -3.90
CA VAL A 52 -15.07 -13.78 -5.20
C VAL A 52 -13.55 -13.80 -5.07
N LEU A 53 -12.94 -12.78 -4.44
CA LEU A 53 -11.49 -12.73 -4.22
C LEU A 53 -11.01 -13.92 -3.39
N ILE A 54 -11.72 -14.28 -2.32
CA ILE A 54 -11.40 -15.45 -1.49
C ILE A 54 -11.52 -16.74 -2.30
N ARG A 55 -12.54 -16.88 -3.15
CA ARG A 55 -12.71 -18.06 -4.02
C ARG A 55 -11.59 -18.18 -5.04
N VAL A 56 -11.21 -17.07 -5.68
CA VAL A 56 -10.08 -17.01 -6.61
C VAL A 56 -8.79 -17.35 -5.88
N LEU A 57 -8.54 -16.73 -4.72
CA LEU A 57 -7.37 -17.00 -3.89
C LEU A 57 -7.30 -18.46 -3.43
N GLY A 58 -8.44 -19.06 -3.08
CA GLY A 58 -8.52 -20.48 -2.75
C GLY A 58 -8.11 -21.37 -3.93
N ARG A 59 -8.51 -21.02 -5.15
CA ARG A 59 -8.14 -21.73 -6.38
C ARG A 59 -6.68 -21.48 -6.80
N THR A 60 -6.13 -20.29 -6.54
CA THR A 60 -4.73 -19.94 -6.89
C THR A 60 -3.75 -20.13 -5.74
N ARG A 61 -4.20 -20.63 -4.58
CA ARG A 61 -3.39 -20.76 -3.35
C ARG A 61 -2.07 -21.50 -3.58
N ALA A 62 -2.09 -22.58 -4.36
CA ALA A 62 -0.89 -23.33 -4.69
C ALA A 62 0.10 -22.49 -5.51
N ALA A 63 -0.37 -21.77 -6.53
CA ALA A 63 0.45 -20.90 -7.35
C ALA A 63 1.05 -19.74 -6.54
N VAL A 64 0.25 -19.11 -5.68
CA VAL A 64 0.71 -18.02 -4.80
C VAL A 64 1.77 -18.53 -3.82
N SER A 65 1.57 -19.70 -3.23
CA SER A 65 2.53 -20.32 -2.30
C SER A 65 3.87 -20.65 -2.99
N ILE A 66 3.80 -21.24 -4.18
CA ILE A 66 5.01 -21.54 -4.97
C ILE A 66 5.76 -20.26 -5.34
N PHE A 67 5.03 -19.24 -5.82
CA PHE A 67 5.63 -17.94 -6.13
C PHE A 67 6.29 -17.32 -4.89
N ALA A 68 5.62 -17.34 -3.74
CA ALA A 68 6.19 -16.82 -2.49
C ALA A 68 7.50 -17.55 -2.12
N ASN A 69 7.50 -18.88 -2.14
CA ASN A 69 8.69 -19.67 -1.82
C ASN A 69 9.85 -19.39 -2.78
N ILE A 70 9.58 -19.34 -4.09
CA ILE A 70 10.61 -19.03 -5.10
C ILE A 70 11.11 -17.60 -4.92
N SER A 71 10.23 -16.63 -4.66
CA SER A 71 10.61 -15.22 -4.49
C SER A 71 11.56 -15.02 -3.30
N VAL A 72 11.35 -15.75 -2.20
CA VAL A 72 12.24 -15.70 -1.03
C VAL A 72 13.62 -16.24 -1.38
N ILE A 73 13.70 -17.40 -2.03
CA ILE A 73 14.98 -18.00 -2.46
C ILE A 73 15.70 -17.07 -3.44
N ALA A 74 14.97 -16.52 -4.42
CA ALA A 74 15.52 -15.56 -5.37
C ALA A 74 16.08 -14.30 -4.68
N GLY A 75 15.43 -13.82 -3.62
CA GLY A 75 15.93 -12.72 -2.78
C GLY A 75 17.28 -13.05 -2.13
N PHE A 76 17.45 -14.25 -1.58
CA PHE A 76 18.73 -14.68 -1.01
C PHE A 76 19.84 -14.80 -2.07
N ILE A 77 19.51 -15.34 -3.25
CA ILE A 77 20.46 -15.41 -4.38
C ILE A 77 20.88 -13.99 -4.80
N MET A 78 19.93 -13.07 -4.92
CA MET A 78 20.20 -11.68 -5.26
C MET A 78 21.08 -10.99 -4.23
N MET A 79 20.86 -11.25 -2.93
CA MET A 79 21.71 -10.75 -1.85
C MET A 79 23.15 -11.26 -2.00
N GLY A 80 23.35 -12.56 -2.23
CA GLY A 80 24.69 -13.14 -2.47
C GLY A 80 25.37 -12.55 -3.70
N PHE A 81 24.63 -12.39 -4.79
CA PHE A 81 25.13 -11.75 -6.00
C PHE A 81 25.54 -10.28 -5.75
N ALA A 82 24.75 -9.53 -4.99
CA ALA A 82 25.08 -8.15 -4.64
C ALA A 82 26.39 -8.07 -3.85
N PHE A 83 26.61 -8.95 -2.87
CA PHE A 83 27.88 -9.03 -2.14
C PHE A 83 29.05 -9.36 -3.06
N TRP A 84 28.91 -10.38 -3.91
CA TRP A 84 29.94 -10.75 -4.87
C TRP A 84 30.26 -9.61 -5.82
N PHE A 85 29.23 -8.94 -6.36
CA PHE A 85 29.38 -7.79 -7.24
C PHE A 85 30.13 -6.66 -6.56
N LEU A 86 29.75 -6.29 -5.33
CA LEU A 86 30.43 -5.23 -4.58
C LEU A 86 31.89 -5.59 -4.30
N LEU A 87 32.18 -6.81 -3.84
CA LEU A 87 33.56 -7.26 -3.58
C LEU A 87 34.40 -7.26 -4.87
N ASN A 88 33.84 -7.72 -5.99
CA ASN A 88 34.53 -7.71 -7.27
C ASN A 88 34.82 -6.28 -7.76
N ASN A 89 33.86 -5.35 -7.61
CA ASN A 89 34.08 -3.94 -7.95
C ASN A 89 35.15 -3.29 -7.07
N VAL A 90 35.11 -3.55 -5.76
CA VAL A 90 36.11 -3.04 -4.81
C VAL A 90 37.49 -3.59 -5.13
N SER A 91 37.61 -4.90 -5.37
CA SER A 91 38.88 -5.54 -5.76
C SER A 91 39.45 -4.93 -7.04
N ASN A 92 38.63 -4.81 -8.08
CA ASN A 92 39.05 -4.23 -9.36
C ASN A 92 39.40 -2.73 -9.24
N PHE A 93 38.72 -1.98 -8.38
CA PHE A 93 39.05 -0.58 -8.12
C PHE A 93 40.45 -0.44 -7.52
N PHE A 94 40.83 -1.29 -6.57
CA PHE A 94 42.15 -1.23 -5.94
C PHE A 94 43.27 -1.82 -6.81
N VAL A 95 42.99 -2.83 -7.65
CA VAL A 95 43.97 -3.39 -8.61
C VAL A 95 44.22 -2.44 -9.79
N ALA A 96 43.21 -1.70 -10.26
CA ALA A 96 43.38 -0.76 -11.36
C ALA A 96 44.18 0.51 -10.99
N GLN A 97 44.39 0.78 -9.69
CA GLN A 97 45.15 1.93 -9.19
C GLN A 97 46.59 1.60 -8.75
N SER A 98 46.99 0.32 -8.79
CA SER A 98 48.36 -0.15 -8.53
C SER A 98 49.13 -0.43 -9.82
#